data_AF-A0A7X5VRC8-F1
#
_entry.id   AF-A0A7X5VRC8-F1
#
_cell.length_a   1.000
_cell.length_b   1.000
_cell.length_c   1.000
_cell.angle_alpha   90.00
_cell.angle_beta   90.00
_cell.angle_gamma   90.00
#
_symmetry.space_group_name_H-M   'P 1'
#
loop_
_entity.id
_entity.type
_entity.pdbx_description
1 polymer ?
#
loop_
_entity_poly.entity_id
_entity_poly.type
_entity_poly.pdbx_seq_one_letter_code
_entity_poly.pdbx_strand_id
1 'polypeptide(L)'
;MKILTVLQKSLGVRLFAGRLVALAVIPIAATCGGADSARLIDDAALANESEMQDWLGYGRTYSEQRFSPLAQINSSNVSDLA
;
A
#
# COMPACT_ATOMS: atom_id res chain seq x y z
N MET A 1 14.31 43.32 -24.11
CA MET A 1 15.05 44.22 -23.21
C MET A 1 14.21 44.31 -21.93
N LYS A 2 14.46 43.53 -20.87
CA LYS A 2 15.17 43.97 -19.64
C LYS A 2 14.84 45.46 -19.37
N ILE A 3 14.30 45.90 -18.25
CA ILE A 3 14.83 45.94 -16.86
C ILE A 3 13.71 46.63 -16.02
N LEU A 4 13.68 46.44 -14.69
CA LEU A 4 12.79 46.99 -13.63
C LEU A 4 11.56 46.11 -13.36
N THR A 5 11.58 45.10 -12.50
CA THR A 5 12.19 44.98 -11.17
C THR A 5 11.75 46.09 -10.21
N VAL A 6 11.13 45.64 -9.10
CA VAL A 6 11.18 46.22 -7.74
C VAL A 6 10.03 47.17 -7.30
N LEU A 7 9.35 46.75 -6.22
CA LEU A 7 8.81 47.56 -5.12
C LEU A 7 7.43 48.24 -5.24
N GLN A 8 6.36 47.49 -5.03
CA GLN A 8 5.28 47.92 -4.11
C GLN A 8 4.82 46.71 -3.27
N LYS A 9 5.77 46.23 -2.48
CA LYS A 9 5.53 45.45 -1.26
C LYS A 9 4.77 46.37 -0.29
N SER A 10 3.54 45.98 0.08
CA SER A 10 2.78 46.37 1.29
C SER A 10 1.34 46.81 0.97
N LEU A 11 0.40 45.88 1.06
CA LEU A 11 -0.84 46.16 1.79
C LEU A 11 -1.48 44.88 2.31
N GLY A 12 -1.33 44.66 3.62
CA GLY A 12 -2.39 44.05 4.43
C GLY A 12 -2.39 42.53 4.58
N VAL A 13 -1.43 41.98 5.34
CA VAL A 13 -1.74 40.82 6.20
C VAL A 13 -2.84 41.25 7.16
N ARG A 14 -4.09 40.80 6.96
CA ARG A 14 -5.14 40.86 7.97
C ARG A 14 -6.11 39.67 7.87
N LEU A 15 -5.97 38.80 8.88
CA LEU A 15 -7.03 38.07 9.60
C LEU A 15 -7.59 36.77 9.00
N PHE A 16 -7.12 35.67 9.61
CA PHE A 16 -7.81 34.38 9.74
C PHE A 16 -9.26 34.53 10.25
N ALA A 17 -10.23 33.96 9.53
CA ALA A 17 -11.51 33.40 10.00
C ALA A 17 -12.31 32.97 8.75
N GLY A 18 -12.86 31.78 8.57
CA GLY A 18 -13.05 30.62 9.43
C GLY A 18 -13.50 29.43 8.55
N ARG A 19 -13.31 28.25 9.10
CA ARG A 19 -13.56 26.91 8.56
C ARG A 19 -14.94 26.72 7.91
N LEU A 20 -14.98 26.01 6.78
CA LEU A 20 -15.94 24.91 6.53
C LEU A 20 -15.24 23.81 5.73
N VAL A 21 -14.54 22.93 6.45
CA VAL A 21 -14.13 21.62 5.93
C VAL A 21 -15.38 20.74 5.97
N ALA A 22 -15.97 20.48 4.81
CA ALA A 22 -17.08 19.53 4.68
C ALA A 22 -16.52 18.12 4.89
N LEU A 23 -16.75 17.58 6.09
CA LEU A 23 -16.44 16.19 6.45
C LEU A 23 -17.47 15.27 5.77
N ALA A 24 -17.13 14.71 4.61
CA ALA A 24 -17.91 13.64 4.01
C ALA A 24 -17.75 12.37 4.86
N VAL A 25 -18.79 12.03 5.62
CA VAL A 25 -18.89 10.75 6.34
C VAL A 25 -19.07 9.65 5.30
N ILE A 26 -18.02 8.87 5.05
CA ILE A 26 -18.10 7.66 4.23
C ILE A 26 -18.66 6.55 5.12
N PRO A 27 -19.83 5.97 4.83
CA PRO A 27 -20.32 4.82 5.58
C PRO A 27 -19.41 3.64 5.27
N ILE A 28 -18.62 3.22 6.26
CA ILE A 28 -17.87 1.97 6.23
C ILE A 28 -18.90 0.86 6.42
N ALA A 29 -19.51 0.41 5.31
CA ALA A 29 -20.31 -0.81 5.32
C ALA A 29 -19.38 -1.97 5.69
N ALA A 30 -19.64 -2.56 6.86
CA ALA A 30 -18.92 -3.70 7.37
C ALA A 30 -19.11 -4.91 6.42
N THR A 31 -18.14 -5.13 5.55
CA THR A 31 -17.94 -6.42 4.88
C THR A 31 -17.20 -7.33 5.86
N CYS A 32 -17.93 -7.88 6.82
CA CYS A 32 -17.42 -8.96 7.66
C CYS A 32 -18.14 -10.25 7.25
N GLY A 33 -17.46 -11.10 6.49
CA GLY A 33 -17.96 -12.44 6.18
C GLY A 33 -17.69 -12.91 4.75
N GLY A 34 -16.44 -12.88 4.30
CA GLY A 34 -16.02 -13.84 3.28
C GLY A 34 -15.97 -15.20 3.96
N ALA A 35 -16.90 -16.09 3.64
CA ALA A 35 -16.73 -17.49 3.99
C ALA A 35 -15.53 -18.01 3.19
N ASP A 36 -14.36 -18.08 3.82
CA ASP A 36 -13.21 -18.76 3.25
C ASP A 36 -13.60 -20.22 3.04
N SER A 37 -13.99 -20.54 1.81
CA SER A 37 -14.13 -21.94 1.40
C SER A 37 -12.78 -22.58 1.67
N ALA A 38 -12.73 -23.60 2.52
CA ALA A 38 -11.50 -24.29 2.86
C ALA A 38 -10.84 -24.76 1.55
N ARG A 39 -9.75 -24.09 1.15
CA ARG A 39 -8.97 -24.46 -0.03
C ARG A 39 -8.38 -25.84 0.22
N LEU A 40 -8.74 -26.81 -0.61
CA LEU A 40 -8.06 -28.10 -0.61
C LEU A 40 -6.63 -27.87 -1.10
N ILE A 41 -5.66 -28.18 -0.25
CA ILE A 41 -4.24 -28.15 -0.56
C ILE A 41 -3.83 -29.59 -0.87
N ASP A 42 -3.53 -29.88 -2.13
CA ASP A 42 -3.07 -31.17 -2.60
C ASP A 42 -1.57 -31.16 -2.96
N ASP A 43 -1.03 -32.32 -3.36
CA ASP A 43 0.38 -32.45 -3.71
C ASP A 43 0.78 -31.57 -4.91
N ALA A 44 -0.15 -31.33 -5.85
CA ALA A 44 0.10 -30.44 -6.97
C ALA A 44 0.26 -28.99 -6.53
N ALA A 45 -0.53 -28.55 -5.53
CA ALA A 45 -0.38 -27.24 -4.92
C ALA A 45 0.98 -27.07 -4.20
N LEU A 46 1.46 -28.08 -3.47
CA LEU A 46 2.78 -28.02 -2.81
C LEU A 46 3.96 -28.11 -3.80
N ALA A 47 3.78 -28.74 -4.97
CA ALA A 47 4.81 -28.84 -6.00
C ALA A 47 4.90 -27.59 -6.90
N ASN A 48 3.93 -26.68 -6.84
CA ASN A 48 3.88 -25.52 -7.73
C ASN A 48 4.82 -24.40 -7.27
N GLU A 49 6.04 -24.39 -7.81
CA GLU A 49 7.03 -23.34 -7.53
C GLU A 49 6.64 -21.94 -8.03
N SER A 50 5.73 -21.86 -9.00
CA SER A 50 5.25 -20.59 -9.56
C SER A 50 4.12 -19.96 -8.75
N GLU A 51 3.53 -20.67 -7.78
CA GLU A 51 2.50 -20.09 -6.93
C GLU A 51 3.09 -19.01 -6.03
N MET A 52 2.55 -17.79 -6.11
CA MET A 52 3.20 -16.61 -5.50
C MET A 52 2.57 -16.20 -4.17
N GLN A 53 1.33 -16.61 -3.90
CA GLN A 53 0.52 -16.00 -2.84
C GLN A 53 0.66 -16.69 -1.49
N ASP A 54 0.72 -18.01 -1.47
CA ASP A 54 0.60 -18.79 -0.23
C ASP A 54 1.90 -19.48 0.19
N TRP A 55 2.04 -19.70 1.50
CA TRP A 55 3.14 -20.47 2.10
C TRP A 55 2.60 -21.81 2.63
N LEU A 56 2.50 -22.80 1.74
CA LEU A 56 1.75 -24.04 1.99
C LEU A 56 2.55 -25.12 2.73
N GLY A 57 3.86 -25.22 2.48
CA GLY A 57 4.78 -26.14 3.16
C GLY A 57 5.72 -25.45 4.15
N TYR A 58 6.55 -26.20 4.87
CA TYR A 58 7.51 -25.61 5.81
C TYR A 58 8.50 -24.67 5.11
N GLY A 59 9.03 -25.09 3.96
CA GLY A 59 9.89 -24.29 3.09
C GLY A 59 9.18 -23.75 1.85
N ARG A 60 7.88 -23.46 1.96
CA ARG A 60 6.94 -23.03 0.90
C ARG A 60 6.49 -24.18 -0.01
N THR A 61 7.43 -24.86 -0.64
CA THR A 61 7.22 -25.99 -1.56
C THR A 61 8.10 -27.18 -1.16
N TYR A 62 7.93 -28.33 -1.83
CA TYR A 62 8.75 -29.52 -1.56
C TYR A 62 10.26 -29.32 -1.75
N SER A 63 10.70 -28.31 -2.51
CA SER A 63 12.13 -28.04 -2.67
C SER A 63 12.76 -27.44 -1.43
N GLU A 64 11.96 -26.98 -0.46
CA GLU A 64 12.39 -26.47 0.84
C GLU A 64 13.45 -25.35 0.77
N GLN A 65 13.48 -24.62 -0.35
CA GLN A 65 14.44 -23.53 -0.59
C GLN A 65 14.13 -22.27 0.22
N ARG A 66 12.91 -22.16 0.77
CA ARG A 66 12.40 -20.97 1.48
C ARG A 66 12.49 -19.70 0.63
N PHE A 67 12.38 -19.85 -0.69
CA PHE A 67 12.42 -18.77 -1.67
C PHE A 67 11.01 -18.34 -2.04
N SER A 68 10.75 -17.02 -2.12
CA SER A 68 9.50 -16.45 -2.62
C SER A 68 9.77 -15.63 -3.88
N PRO A 69 8.99 -15.82 -4.97
CA PRO A 69 9.14 -15.04 -6.20
C PRO A 69 8.48 -13.64 -6.13
N LEU A 70 7.82 -13.29 -5.02
CA LEU A 70 7.21 -11.97 -4.82
C LEU A 70 8.29 -10.87 -4.74
N ALA A 71 8.06 -9.74 -5.43
CA ALA A 71 9.00 -8.63 -5.51
C ALA A 71 8.42 -7.28 -5.06
N GLN A 72 7.22 -7.28 -4.46
CA GLN A 72 6.57 -6.06 -3.98
C GLN A 72 7.44 -5.31 -2.97
N ILE A 73 8.06 -6.06 -2.06
CA ILE A 73 9.10 -5.56 -1.17
C ILE A 73 10.45 -5.91 -1.79
N ASN A 74 11.34 -4.94 -1.90
CA ASN A 74 12.64 -5.08 -2.52
C ASN A 74 13.65 -4.08 -1.94
N SER A 75 14.89 -4.12 -2.42
CA SER A 75 15.99 -3.30 -1.90
C SER A 75 15.77 -1.79 -2.00
N SER A 76 14.87 -1.33 -2.88
CA SER A 76 14.58 0.09 -3.04
C SER A 76 13.54 0.64 -2.06
N ASN A 77 12.67 -0.21 -1.50
CA ASN A 77 11.54 0.22 -0.66
C ASN A 77 11.48 -0.46 0.71
N VAL A 78 12.39 -1.41 1.02
CA VAL A 78 12.43 -2.08 2.32
C VAL A 78 12.63 -1.11 3.50
N SER A 79 13.26 0.04 3.25
CA SER A 79 13.44 1.11 4.25
C SER A 79 12.13 1.71 4.75
N ASP A 80 11.05 1.58 3.99
CA ASP A 80 9.77 2.23 4.28
C ASP A 80 8.90 1.43 5.27
N LEU A 81 9.38 0.25 5.71
CA LEU A 81 8.66 -0.66 6.62
C LEU A 81 9.04 -0.50 8.11
N ALA A 82 10.02 0.35 8.42
CA ALA A 82 10.59 0.51 9.77
C ALA A 82 9.79 1.46 10.69
#